data_AF-A0A831XER9-F1
#
_entry.id   AF-A0A831XER9-F1
#
_cell.length_a   1.000
_cell.length_b   1.000
_cell.length_c   1.000
_cell.angle_alpha   90.00
_cell.angle_beta   90.00
_cell.angle_gamma   90.00
#
_symmetry.space_group_name_H-M   'P 1'
#
loop_
_entity.id
_entity.type
_entity.pdbx_description
1 polymer ?
#
loop_
_entity_poly.entity_id
_entity_poly.type
_entity_poly.pdbx_seq_one_letter_code
_entity_poly.pdbx_strand_id
1 'polypeptide(L)'
;MTLLARTGRFLASMELAVVLFLAIAVLAIPGTFTESRAIYSHPAFLFLLGGLALNLVLCTVRRFRSLAVPVLILHLGVVVVCGGVIARAFGHVATVNVYEGTSVATVYRWDLKQDVPLGADLTIRRINREYYPIPVKVGVLRGEAKDSLHTLKTGDSFAVGPYRVTADSLEFPSEVLKLSVFRDARFIGTCDTAGASTLPPDFPFRFRLVAYQDPVLKRLWVDLALSRASVPIAEGTAEVNAPFVWNGLYFYNTQVGADGMGMPFAGIQVVRDPGRPFVFAGFAVMGVGAVLAGVRRLGKMSKNKPVAG
;
A
#
# COMPACT_ATOMS: atom_id res chain seq x y z
N MET A 1 43.32 36.81 7.11
CA MET A 1 42.02 36.12 6.94
C MET A 1 42.28 34.62 7.09
N THR A 2 41.84 33.99 8.18
CA THR A 2 42.22 32.61 8.53
C THR A 2 41.70 31.61 7.49
N LEU A 3 42.43 30.50 7.30
CA LEU A 3 42.07 29.42 6.36
C LEU A 3 40.62 28.95 6.60
N LEU A 4 40.22 28.80 7.87
CA LEU A 4 38.86 28.49 8.32
C LEU A 4 37.79 29.46 7.79
N ALA A 5 38.08 30.76 7.75
CA ALA A 5 37.12 31.76 7.27
C ALA A 5 36.99 31.76 5.73
N ARG A 6 37.97 31.21 5.01
CA ARG A 6 37.88 30.99 3.55
C ARG A 6 37.07 29.72 3.27
N THR A 7 37.37 28.60 3.94
CA THR A 7 36.62 27.35 3.78
C THR A 7 35.15 27.50 4.17
N GLY A 8 34.84 28.16 5.28
CA GLY A 8 33.44 28.39 5.68
C GLY A 8 32.64 29.21 4.67
N ARG A 9 33.26 30.18 4.01
CA ARG A 9 32.60 30.98 2.95
C ARG A 9 32.35 30.18 1.68
N PHE A 10 33.29 29.32 1.30
CA PHE A 10 33.15 28.43 0.15
C PHE A 10 32.04 27.40 0.39
N LEU A 11 32.01 26.77 1.58
CA LEU A 11 30.99 25.80 1.95
C LEU A 11 29.58 26.41 2.03
N ALA A 12 29.46 27.71 2.30
CA ALA A 12 28.22 28.48 2.31
C ALA A 12 27.99 29.30 1.02
N SER A 13 28.57 28.87 -0.11
CA SER A 13 28.45 29.56 -1.40
C SER A 13 27.30 29.01 -2.25
N MET A 14 26.71 29.86 -3.10
CA MET A 14 25.64 29.44 -4.03
C MET A 14 26.23 28.67 -5.21
N GLU A 15 27.46 28.98 -5.60
CA GLU A 15 28.22 28.31 -6.64
C GLU A 15 28.40 26.83 -6.29
N LEU A 16 28.80 26.53 -5.05
CA LEU A 16 28.90 25.16 -4.57
C LEU A 16 27.54 24.46 -4.57
N ALA A 17 26.46 25.15 -4.19
CA ALA A 17 25.11 24.59 -4.21
C ALA A 17 24.71 24.14 -5.62
N VAL A 18 24.96 24.98 -6.63
CA VAL A 18 24.66 24.68 -8.04
C VAL A 18 25.51 23.51 -8.54
N VAL A 19 26.80 23.49 -8.23
CA VAL A 19 27.69 22.38 -8.62
C VAL A 19 27.23 21.05 -8.01
N LEU A 20 26.93 21.04 -6.71
CA LEU A 20 26.43 19.84 -6.02
C LEU A 20 25.08 19.38 -6.61
N PHE A 21 24.16 20.30 -6.86
CA PHE A 21 22.88 19.99 -7.48
C PHE A 21 23.04 19.39 -8.88
N LEU A 22 23.88 19.98 -9.74
CA LEU A 22 24.15 19.47 -11.07
C LEU A 22 24.81 18.08 -11.04
N ALA A 23 25.78 17.88 -10.15
CA ALA A 23 26.43 16.57 -9.98
C ALA A 23 25.42 15.50 -9.57
N ILE A 24 24.54 15.79 -8.60
CA ILE A 24 23.45 14.88 -8.19
C ILE A 24 22.50 14.61 -9.35
N ALA A 25 22.09 15.65 -10.08
CA ALA A 25 21.19 15.51 -11.22
C ALA A 25 21.78 14.61 -12.30
N VAL A 26 23.05 14.81 -12.69
CA VAL A 26 23.73 13.99 -13.69
C VAL A 26 23.84 12.53 -13.23
N LEU A 27 24.22 12.28 -11.97
CA LEU A 27 24.32 10.93 -11.43
C LEU A 27 22.97 10.23 -11.25
N ALA A 28 21.88 10.99 -11.09
CA ALA A 28 20.54 10.44 -10.97
C ALA A 28 19.94 9.98 -12.32
N ILE A 29 20.45 10.48 -13.45
CA ILE A 29 19.94 10.14 -14.80
C ILE A 29 20.05 8.61 -15.06
N PRO A 30 21.22 7.95 -14.91
CA PRO A 30 21.30 6.50 -15.15
C PRO A 30 20.42 5.68 -14.20
N GLY A 31 20.28 6.12 -12.94
CA GLY A 31 19.41 5.46 -11.96
C GLY A 31 17.93 5.49 -12.36
N THR A 32 17.53 6.50 -13.12
CA THR A 32 16.17 6.62 -13.65
C THR A 32 15.90 5.61 -14.76
N PHE A 33 16.89 5.32 -15.61
CA PHE A 33 16.72 4.42 -16.76
C PHE A 33 16.98 2.94 -16.44
N THR A 34 17.74 2.64 -15.39
CA THR A 34 18.18 1.27 -15.07
C THR A 34 17.31 0.59 -14.00
N GLU A 35 16.34 1.31 -13.42
CA GLU A 35 15.54 0.90 -12.24
C GLU A 35 16.39 0.40 -11.05
N SER A 36 17.72 0.58 -11.11
CA SER A 36 18.65 0.06 -10.14
C SER A 36 18.73 0.99 -8.95
N ARG A 37 18.29 0.50 -7.79
CA ARG A 37 18.44 1.21 -6.51
C ARG A 37 19.90 1.37 -6.09
N ALA A 38 20.83 0.63 -6.72
CA ALA A 38 22.23 0.60 -6.34
C ALA A 38 22.90 1.99 -6.41
N ILE A 39 22.53 2.80 -7.42
CA ILE A 39 23.09 4.14 -7.62
C ILE A 39 22.73 5.07 -6.45
N TYR A 40 21.47 5.05 -6.02
CA TYR A 40 20.99 5.90 -4.92
C TYR A 40 21.50 5.47 -3.55
N SER A 41 21.84 4.18 -3.38
CA SER A 41 22.48 3.67 -2.17
C SER A 41 24.01 3.80 -2.17
N HIS A 42 24.62 4.23 -3.28
CA HIS A 42 26.07 4.30 -3.38
C HIS A 42 26.63 5.40 -2.46
N PRO A 43 27.71 5.15 -1.69
CA PRO A 43 28.25 6.12 -0.73
C PRO A 43 28.58 7.48 -1.35
N ALA A 44 29.06 7.52 -2.59
CA ALA A 44 29.35 8.77 -3.30
C ALA A 44 28.09 9.62 -3.56
N PHE A 45 26.98 8.98 -3.93
CA PHE A 45 25.70 9.68 -4.14
C PHE A 45 25.17 10.24 -2.82
N LEU A 46 25.24 9.45 -1.75
CA LEU A 46 24.87 9.88 -0.40
C LEU A 46 25.76 11.02 0.11
N PHE A 47 27.06 10.99 -0.19
CA PHE A 47 27.99 12.07 0.17
C PHE A 47 27.64 13.38 -0.55
N LEU A 48 27.29 13.33 -1.83
CA LEU A 48 26.83 14.51 -2.57
C LEU A 48 25.54 15.07 -1.98
N LEU A 49 24.57 14.21 -1.66
CA LEU A 49 23.31 14.61 -1.05
C LEU A 49 23.53 15.24 0.33
N GLY A 50 24.38 14.63 1.16
CA GLY A 50 24.78 15.17 2.46
C GLY A 50 25.52 16.50 2.34
N GLY A 51 26.40 16.63 1.34
CA GLY A 51 27.09 17.88 1.02
C GLY A 51 26.13 19.00 0.61
N LEU A 52 25.12 18.69 -0.21
CA LEU A 52 24.08 19.65 -0.60
C LEU A 52 23.24 20.08 0.61
N ALA A 53 22.84 19.13 1.47
CA ALA A 53 22.10 19.43 2.70
C ALA A 53 22.91 20.33 3.65
N LEU A 54 24.20 20.03 3.85
CA LEU A 54 25.10 20.86 4.66
C LEU A 54 25.28 22.26 4.06
N ASN A 55 25.51 22.35 2.74
CA ASN A 55 25.60 23.63 2.05
C ASN A 55 24.31 24.46 2.24
N LEU A 56 23.13 23.84 2.12
CA LEU A 56 21.85 24.52 2.34
C LEU A 56 21.76 25.09 3.75
N VAL A 57 22.12 24.33 4.77
CA VAL A 57 22.14 24.79 6.17
C VAL A 57 23.09 25.97 6.33
N LEU A 58 24.33 25.85 5.87
CA LEU A 58 25.35 26.90 6.00
C LEU A 58 24.95 28.19 5.25
N CYS A 59 24.44 28.06 4.03
CA CYS A 59 23.88 29.17 3.25
C CYS A 59 22.74 29.86 4.00
N THR A 60 21.84 29.08 4.59
CA THR A 60 20.68 29.57 5.34
C THR A 60 21.10 30.33 6.59
N VAL A 61 21.99 29.77 7.40
CA VAL A 61 22.49 30.40 8.63
C VAL A 61 23.19 31.72 8.31
N ARG A 62 24.08 31.72 7.30
CA ARG A 62 24.81 32.93 6.89
C ARG A 62 23.88 34.04 6.41
N ARG A 63 22.77 33.69 5.76
CA ARG A 63 21.84 34.64 5.14
C ARG A 63 20.52 34.79 5.90
N PHE A 64 20.40 34.26 7.12
CA PHE A 64 19.13 34.11 7.84
C PHE A 64 18.33 35.41 7.94
N ARG A 65 18.99 36.54 8.23
CA ARG A 65 18.35 37.87 8.31
C ARG A 65 17.94 38.48 6.98
N SER A 66 18.52 38.00 5.87
CA SER A 66 18.26 38.52 4.52
C SER A 66 17.27 37.67 3.73
N LEU A 67 17.03 36.43 4.16
CA LEU A 67 16.15 35.51 3.46
C LEU A 67 14.69 35.83 3.74
N ALA A 68 13.87 35.73 2.70
CA ALA A 68 12.43 35.83 2.83
C ALA A 68 11.89 34.68 3.69
N VAL A 69 10.91 34.97 4.57
CA VAL A 69 10.27 33.95 5.43
C VAL A 69 9.80 32.71 4.65
N PRO A 70 9.14 32.81 3.47
CA PRO A 70 8.76 31.63 2.69
C PRO A 70 9.95 30.74 2.27
N VAL A 71 11.11 31.35 2.00
CA VAL A 71 12.34 30.63 1.64
C VAL A 71 12.93 29.93 2.86
N LEU A 72 12.88 30.56 4.03
CA LEU A 72 13.28 29.92 5.29
C LEU A 72 12.41 28.69 5.60
N ILE A 73 11.09 28.79 5.38
CA ILE A 73 10.16 27.66 5.54
C ILE A 73 10.50 26.53 4.56
N LEU A 74 10.76 26.85 3.29
CA LEU A 74 11.21 25.86 2.29
C LEU A 74 12.49 25.14 2.75
N HIS A 75 13.52 25.90 3.16
CA HIS A 75 14.78 25.32 3.60
C HIS A 75 14.61 24.45 4.86
N LEU A 76 13.78 24.89 5.81
CA LEU A 76 13.45 24.10 6.99
C LEU A 76 12.82 22.76 6.58
N GLY A 77 11.87 22.77 5.65
CA GLY A 77 11.25 21.54 5.16
C GLY A 77 12.27 20.57 4.54
N VAL A 78 13.22 21.07 3.73
CA VAL A 78 14.32 20.24 3.19
C VAL A 78 15.17 19.65 4.31
N VAL A 79 15.55 20.43 5.31
CA VAL A 79 16.36 19.97 6.45
C VAL A 79 15.61 18.90 7.25
N VAL A 80 14.31 19.06 7.46
CA VAL A 80 13.45 18.07 8.11
C VAL A 80 13.39 16.77 7.30
N VAL A 81 13.28 16.84 5.96
CA VAL A 81 13.37 15.65 5.10
C VAL A 81 14.73 14.97 5.24
N CYS A 82 15.83 15.71 5.18
CA CYS A 82 17.18 15.16 5.37
C CYS A 82 17.32 14.47 6.74
N GLY A 83 16.80 15.08 7.81
CA GLY A 83 16.73 14.46 9.13
C GLY A 83 15.93 13.15 9.14
N GLY A 84 14.81 13.11 8.41
CA GLY A 84 14.04 11.88 8.20
C GLY A 84 14.80 10.79 7.45
N VAL A 85 15.57 11.14 6.41
CA VAL A 85 16.42 10.18 5.69
C VAL A 85 17.51 9.61 6.60
N ILE A 86 18.12 10.43 7.45
CA ILE A 86 19.08 9.96 8.46
C ILE A 86 18.39 9.05 9.47
N ALA A 87 17.22 9.44 9.99
CA ALA A 87 16.46 8.64 10.94
C ALA A 87 16.10 7.26 10.36
N ARG A 88 15.78 7.17 9.06
CA ARG A 88 15.52 5.90 8.38
C ARG A 88 16.66 4.87 8.51
N ALA A 89 17.91 5.31 8.69
CA ALA A 89 19.04 4.40 8.91
C ALA A 89 18.92 3.57 10.21
N PHE A 90 18.11 4.01 11.17
CA PHE A 90 17.77 3.27 12.39
C PHE A 90 16.51 2.39 12.24
N GLY A 91 15.90 2.41 11.05
CA GLY A 91 14.81 1.53 10.67
C GLY A 91 15.31 0.18 10.18
N HIS A 92 14.37 -0.70 9.85
CA HIS A 92 14.67 -1.98 9.22
C HIS A 92 13.45 -2.55 8.51
N VAL A 93 13.72 -3.53 7.64
CA VAL A 93 12.71 -4.34 6.97
C VAL A 93 12.96 -5.79 7.32
N ALA A 94 11.91 -6.47 7.74
CA ALA A 94 11.88 -7.90 7.95
C ALA A 94 10.74 -8.53 7.16
N THR A 95 10.85 -9.82 6.85
CA THR A 95 9.82 -10.56 6.14
C THR A 95 9.61 -11.93 6.75
N VAL A 96 8.39 -12.45 6.67
CA VAL A 96 8.06 -13.82 7.07
C VAL A 96 6.87 -14.33 6.27
N ASN A 97 6.86 -15.61 5.92
CA ASN A 97 5.68 -16.29 5.39
C ASN A 97 5.04 -17.09 6.52
N VAL A 98 3.73 -16.93 6.71
CA VAL A 98 2.99 -17.56 7.80
C VAL A 98 1.74 -18.20 7.24
N TYR A 99 1.52 -19.47 7.59
CA TYR A 99 0.33 -20.21 7.18
C TYR A 99 -0.91 -19.72 7.94
N GLU A 100 -2.06 -19.75 7.29
CA GLU A 100 -3.33 -19.43 7.92
C GLU A 100 -3.59 -20.36 9.13
N GLY A 101 -4.03 -19.79 10.24
CA GLY A 101 -4.26 -20.50 11.51
C GLY A 101 -2.99 -20.76 12.34
N THR A 102 -1.80 -20.38 11.85
CA THR A 102 -0.52 -20.64 12.54
C THR A 102 0.12 -19.36 13.09
N SER A 103 1.12 -19.54 13.95
CA SER A 103 1.85 -18.47 14.62
C SER A 103 3.37 -18.59 14.43
N VAL A 104 4.05 -17.45 14.37
CA VAL A 104 5.52 -17.35 14.33
C VAL A 104 6.05 -16.32 15.32
N ALA A 105 7.19 -16.60 15.96
CA ALA A 105 7.83 -15.68 16.91
C ALA A 105 9.03 -14.91 16.31
N THR A 106 9.50 -15.33 15.14
CA THR A 106 10.70 -14.82 14.47
C THR A 106 10.39 -14.29 13.09
N VAL A 107 11.20 -13.34 12.63
CA VAL A 107 11.13 -12.74 11.30
C VAL A 107 12.53 -12.59 10.71
N TYR A 108 12.65 -12.75 9.39
CA TYR A 108 13.94 -12.62 8.71
C TYR A 108 14.27 -11.14 8.49
N ARG A 109 15.34 -10.64 9.12
CA ARG A 109 15.79 -9.25 8.96
C ARG A 109 16.81 -9.14 7.83
N TRP A 110 16.48 -8.37 6.80
CA TRP A 110 17.28 -8.26 5.57
C TRP A 110 18.62 -7.55 5.74
N ASP A 111 18.72 -6.62 6.69
CA ASP A 111 19.94 -5.89 7.00
C ASP A 111 20.95 -6.74 7.80
N LEU A 112 20.46 -7.62 8.68
CA LEU A 112 21.28 -8.57 9.43
C LEU A 112 21.47 -9.91 8.71
N LYS A 113 20.62 -10.19 7.72
CA LYS A 113 20.54 -11.46 6.97
C LYS A 113 20.32 -12.69 7.86
N GLN A 114 19.53 -12.55 8.92
CA GLN A 114 19.23 -13.62 9.85
C GLN A 114 17.81 -13.47 10.43
N ASP A 115 17.28 -14.58 10.95
CA ASP A 115 16.05 -14.55 11.74
C ASP A 115 16.30 -13.92 13.11
N VAL A 116 15.38 -13.04 13.52
CA VAL A 116 15.40 -12.38 14.81
C VAL A 116 14.04 -12.51 15.50
N PRO A 117 13.99 -12.48 16.85
CA PRO A 117 12.72 -12.41 17.56
C PRO A 117 11.92 -11.15 17.19
N LEU A 118 10.65 -11.32 16.84
CA LEU A 118 9.72 -10.20 16.62
C LEU A 118 9.36 -9.49 17.93
N GLY A 119 9.49 -10.20 19.06
CA GLY A 119 9.06 -9.73 20.38
C GLY A 119 7.57 -9.92 20.65
N ALA A 120 6.88 -10.68 19.80
CA ALA A 120 5.51 -11.16 19.97
C ALA A 120 5.30 -12.35 19.01
N ASP A 121 4.30 -13.18 19.28
CA ASP A 121 3.85 -14.24 18.38
C ASP A 121 2.88 -13.62 17.38
N LEU A 122 3.23 -13.64 16.09
CA LEU A 122 2.42 -13.18 14.98
C LEU A 122 1.60 -14.35 14.42
N THR A 123 0.28 -14.22 14.49
CA THR A 123 -0.68 -15.20 13.97
C THR A 123 -1.39 -14.65 12.74
N ILE A 124 -1.49 -15.48 11.69
CA ILE A 124 -2.43 -15.24 10.58
C ILE A 124 -3.74 -15.92 10.94
N ARG A 125 -4.77 -15.15 11.29
CA ARG A 125 -6.07 -15.72 11.62
C ARG A 125 -6.83 -16.13 10.37
N ARG A 126 -6.83 -15.26 9.38
CA ARG A 126 -7.59 -15.48 8.16
C ARG A 126 -7.00 -14.71 6.98
N ILE A 127 -7.01 -15.33 5.82
CA ILE A 127 -6.68 -14.74 4.53
C ILE A 127 -7.99 -14.56 3.77
N ASN A 128 -8.37 -13.30 3.59
CA ASN A 128 -9.65 -12.95 2.99
C ASN A 128 -9.48 -12.47 1.56
N ARG A 129 -10.42 -12.87 0.70
CA ARG A 129 -10.47 -12.52 -0.72
C ARG A 129 -11.86 -12.02 -1.07
N GLU A 130 -11.91 -10.93 -1.80
CA GLU A 130 -13.14 -10.42 -2.42
C GLU A 130 -12.91 -10.29 -3.92
N TYR A 131 -13.84 -10.82 -4.71
CA TYR A 131 -13.80 -10.77 -6.16
C TYR A 131 -14.80 -9.73 -6.69
N TYR A 132 -14.52 -9.18 -7.88
CA TYR A 132 -15.55 -8.46 -8.64
C TYR A 132 -16.68 -9.42 -9.05
N PRO A 133 -17.90 -8.91 -9.31
CA PRO A 133 -19.01 -9.71 -9.84
C PRO A 133 -18.56 -10.60 -11.00
N ILE A 134 -18.66 -11.91 -10.82
CA ILE A 134 -18.08 -12.92 -11.71
C ILE A 134 -19.12 -13.29 -12.76
N PRO A 135 -18.83 -13.15 -14.06
CA PRO A 135 -19.68 -13.69 -15.11
C PRO A 135 -19.79 -15.21 -15.00
N VAL A 136 -21.03 -15.70 -14.87
CA VAL A 136 -21.38 -17.12 -14.74
C VAL A 136 -22.41 -17.52 -15.79
N LYS A 137 -22.35 -18.78 -16.21
CA LYS A 137 -23.38 -19.47 -16.99
C LYS A 137 -24.05 -20.50 -16.10
N VAL A 138 -25.33 -20.32 -15.84
CA VAL A 138 -26.15 -21.19 -15.01
C VAL A 138 -27.10 -21.98 -15.90
N GLY A 139 -26.92 -23.29 -15.91
CA GLY A 139 -27.85 -24.22 -16.55
C GLY A 139 -28.99 -24.54 -15.61
N VAL A 140 -30.22 -24.48 -16.12
CA VAL A 140 -31.42 -24.87 -15.39
C VAL A 140 -31.90 -26.20 -15.92
N LEU A 141 -32.15 -27.13 -15.01
CA LEU A 141 -32.62 -28.48 -15.29
C LEU A 141 -34.01 -28.65 -14.68
N ARG A 142 -34.89 -29.36 -15.38
CA ARG A 142 -36.17 -29.84 -14.84
C ARG A 142 -36.15 -31.36 -14.90
N GLY A 143 -35.97 -32.00 -13.74
CA GLY A 143 -35.51 -33.39 -13.71
C GLY A 143 -34.12 -33.50 -14.36
N GLU A 144 -33.98 -34.41 -15.33
CA GLU A 144 -32.74 -34.60 -16.10
C GLU A 144 -32.69 -33.78 -17.40
N ALA A 145 -33.80 -33.15 -17.79
CA ALA A 145 -33.88 -32.37 -19.02
C ALA A 145 -33.38 -30.94 -18.81
N LYS A 146 -32.62 -30.43 -19.79
CA LYS A 146 -32.24 -29.01 -19.86
C LYS A 146 -33.48 -28.16 -20.15
N ASP A 147 -33.79 -27.24 -19.24
CA ASP A 147 -34.89 -26.28 -19.35
C ASP A 147 -34.39 -24.97 -19.98
N SER A 148 -33.33 -24.38 -19.43
CA SER A 148 -32.76 -23.12 -19.94
C SER A 148 -31.27 -22.94 -19.60
N LEU A 149 -30.65 -21.89 -20.14
CA LEU A 149 -29.28 -21.48 -19.84
C LEU A 149 -29.24 -19.96 -19.71
N HIS A 150 -28.70 -19.46 -18.60
CA HIS A 150 -28.62 -18.03 -18.32
C HIS A 150 -27.17 -17.60 -18.15
N THR A 151 -26.81 -16.46 -18.75
CA THR A 151 -25.51 -15.79 -18.53
C THR A 151 -25.76 -14.51 -17.76
N LEU A 152 -25.11 -14.37 -16.61
CA LEU A 152 -25.29 -13.26 -15.68
C LEU A 152 -24.02 -13.06 -14.85
N LYS A 153 -23.96 -12.03 -13.99
CA LYS A 153 -22.88 -11.92 -12.99
C LYS A 153 -23.37 -12.37 -11.62
N THR A 154 -22.45 -12.76 -10.74
CA THR A 154 -22.78 -12.92 -9.32
C THR A 154 -23.30 -11.58 -8.77
N GLY A 155 -24.43 -11.62 -8.07
CA GLY A 155 -25.24 -10.47 -7.63
C GLY A 155 -26.48 -10.24 -8.49
N ASP A 156 -26.51 -10.73 -9.74
CA ASP A 156 -27.66 -10.58 -10.62
C ASP A 156 -28.68 -11.72 -10.42
N SER A 157 -29.88 -11.51 -10.96
CA SER A 157 -30.96 -12.51 -10.96
C SER A 157 -31.48 -12.80 -12.37
N PHE A 158 -32.04 -13.98 -12.56
CA PHE A 158 -32.82 -14.35 -13.73
C PHE A 158 -34.17 -14.95 -13.33
N ALA A 159 -35.12 -14.99 -14.26
CA ALA A 159 -36.43 -15.58 -14.05
C ALA A 159 -36.52 -16.97 -14.68
N VAL A 160 -37.18 -17.90 -14.00
CA VAL A 160 -37.53 -19.24 -14.49
C VAL A 160 -38.94 -19.59 -14.02
N GLY A 161 -39.91 -19.59 -14.94
CA GLY A 161 -41.33 -19.71 -14.59
C GLY A 161 -41.75 -18.64 -13.58
N PRO A 162 -42.42 -19.00 -12.46
CA PRO A 162 -42.83 -18.04 -11.42
C PRO A 162 -41.70 -17.68 -10.43
N TYR A 163 -40.48 -18.20 -10.64
CA TYR A 163 -39.37 -18.03 -9.71
C TYR A 163 -38.35 -17.02 -10.22
N ARG A 164 -37.77 -16.26 -9.29
CA ARG A 164 -36.57 -15.45 -9.51
C ARG A 164 -35.41 -16.11 -8.78
N VAL A 165 -34.31 -16.33 -9.48
CA VAL A 165 -33.10 -16.97 -8.96
C VAL A 165 -31.99 -15.95 -8.99
N THR A 166 -31.36 -15.70 -7.86
CA THR A 166 -30.19 -14.81 -7.72
C THR A 166 -28.93 -15.66 -7.63
N ALA A 167 -27.90 -15.30 -8.41
CA ALA A 167 -26.59 -15.90 -8.29
C ALA A 167 -25.77 -15.17 -7.22
N ASP A 168 -25.79 -15.63 -5.98
CA ASP A 168 -25.29 -14.85 -4.84
C ASP A 168 -23.76 -14.70 -4.86
N SER A 169 -23.04 -15.82 -4.90
CA SER A 169 -21.58 -15.85 -4.89
C SER A 169 -21.04 -17.17 -5.46
N LEU A 170 -19.85 -17.11 -6.05
CA LEU A 170 -19.10 -18.29 -6.49
C LEU A 170 -17.93 -18.51 -5.53
N GLU A 171 -17.89 -19.68 -4.89
CA GLU A 171 -16.86 -20.04 -3.92
C GLU A 171 -15.64 -20.68 -4.58
N PHE A 172 -14.45 -20.33 -4.12
CA PHE A 172 -13.18 -20.90 -4.57
C PHE A 172 -12.41 -21.50 -3.38
N PRO A 173 -11.69 -22.61 -3.58
CA PRO A 173 -11.44 -23.30 -4.86
C PRO A 173 -12.51 -24.32 -5.27
N SER A 174 -13.62 -24.45 -4.52
CA SER A 174 -14.62 -25.49 -4.74
C SER A 174 -15.48 -25.30 -6.00
N GLU A 175 -15.46 -24.12 -6.61
CA GLU A 175 -16.25 -23.75 -7.80
C GLU A 175 -17.76 -23.95 -7.58
N VAL A 176 -18.23 -23.69 -6.36
CA VAL A 176 -19.63 -23.85 -5.97
C VAL A 176 -20.35 -22.51 -6.05
N LEU A 177 -21.35 -22.42 -6.94
CA LEU A 177 -22.21 -21.25 -7.06
C LEU A 177 -23.37 -21.35 -6.08
N LYS A 178 -23.47 -20.39 -5.16
CA LYS A 178 -24.59 -20.24 -4.24
C LYS A 178 -25.71 -19.44 -4.90
N LEU A 179 -26.93 -19.92 -4.70
CA LEU A 179 -28.13 -19.39 -5.34
C LEU A 179 -29.23 -19.19 -4.30
N SER A 180 -29.95 -18.08 -4.41
CA SER A 180 -31.16 -17.79 -3.64
C SER A 180 -32.37 -17.77 -4.55
N VAL A 181 -33.45 -18.42 -4.14
CA VAL A 181 -34.68 -18.53 -4.95
C VAL A 181 -35.83 -17.80 -4.27
N PHE A 182 -36.59 -17.08 -5.08
CA PHE A 182 -37.74 -16.28 -4.68
C PHE A 182 -38.95 -16.63 -5.54
N ARG A 183 -40.15 -16.55 -4.97
CA ARG A 183 -41.43 -16.64 -5.68
C ARG A 183 -42.26 -15.42 -5.29
N ASP A 184 -42.73 -14.63 -6.27
CA ASP A 184 -43.50 -13.41 -6.01
C ASP A 184 -42.82 -12.46 -4.99
N ALA A 185 -41.51 -12.27 -5.14
CA ALA A 185 -40.62 -11.52 -4.23
C ALA A 185 -40.44 -12.09 -2.81
N ARG A 186 -41.10 -13.20 -2.47
CA ARG A 186 -40.90 -13.92 -1.21
C ARG A 186 -39.73 -14.90 -1.34
N PHE A 187 -38.79 -14.84 -0.42
CA PHE A 187 -37.71 -15.83 -0.31
C PHE A 187 -38.28 -17.22 0.02
N ILE A 188 -37.89 -18.23 -0.75
CA ILE A 188 -38.36 -19.62 -0.55
C ILE A 188 -37.23 -20.58 -0.14
N GLY A 189 -35.97 -20.22 -0.36
CA GLY A 189 -34.82 -21.00 0.08
C GLY A 189 -33.56 -20.75 -0.75
N THR A 190 -32.50 -21.47 -0.40
CA THR A 190 -31.20 -21.46 -1.07
C THR A 190 -30.86 -22.81 -1.67
N CYS A 191 -29.99 -22.81 -2.66
CA CYS A 191 -29.33 -24.01 -3.15
C CYS A 191 -27.93 -23.68 -3.65
N ASP A 192 -27.13 -24.70 -3.89
CA ASP A 192 -25.86 -24.55 -4.58
C ASP A 192 -25.70 -25.57 -5.71
N THR A 193 -24.65 -25.37 -6.51
CA THR A 193 -24.35 -26.25 -7.65
C THR A 193 -23.63 -27.54 -7.26
N ALA A 194 -23.32 -27.74 -5.97
CA ALA A 194 -22.77 -28.99 -5.42
C ALA A 194 -23.86 -29.93 -4.89
N GLY A 195 -25.10 -29.43 -4.76
CA GLY A 195 -26.27 -30.20 -4.37
C GLY A 195 -26.84 -29.89 -2.98
N ALA A 196 -26.26 -28.95 -2.23
CA ALA A 196 -26.87 -28.50 -0.98
C ALA A 196 -28.10 -27.65 -1.30
N SER A 197 -29.21 -27.90 -0.60
CA SER A 197 -30.44 -27.14 -0.81
C SER A 197 -31.31 -27.08 0.44
N THR A 198 -31.93 -25.92 0.64
CA THR A 198 -32.99 -25.67 1.63
C THR A 198 -34.34 -25.43 0.97
N LEU A 199 -34.45 -25.68 -0.35
CA LEU A 199 -35.67 -25.46 -1.11
C LEU A 199 -36.74 -26.53 -0.77
N PRO A 200 -38.03 -26.20 -0.98
CA PRO A 200 -39.11 -27.17 -0.82
C PRO A 200 -38.89 -28.46 -1.65
N PRO A 201 -39.28 -29.65 -1.14
CA PRO A 201 -39.08 -30.92 -1.84
C PRO A 201 -39.75 -31.01 -3.23
N ASP A 202 -40.81 -30.24 -3.44
CA ASP A 202 -41.55 -30.14 -4.70
C ASP A 202 -40.97 -29.10 -5.68
N PHE A 203 -39.87 -28.45 -5.33
CA PHE A 203 -39.23 -27.47 -6.19
C PHE A 203 -38.75 -28.12 -7.51
N PRO A 204 -39.24 -27.67 -8.68
CA PRO A 204 -39.13 -28.44 -9.92
C PRO A 204 -37.79 -28.29 -10.65
N PHE A 205 -36.90 -27.40 -10.18
CA PHE A 205 -35.66 -27.06 -10.88
C PHE A 205 -34.41 -27.49 -10.12
N ARG A 206 -33.36 -27.81 -10.87
CA ARG A 206 -31.98 -27.94 -10.40
C ARG A 206 -31.08 -27.00 -11.17
N PHE A 207 -30.01 -26.55 -10.54
CA PHE A 207 -29.08 -25.59 -11.13
C PHE A 207 -27.69 -26.20 -11.24
N ARG A 208 -27.01 -25.91 -12.36
CA ARG A 208 -25.64 -26.35 -12.60
C ARG A 208 -24.80 -25.18 -13.06
N LEU A 209 -23.61 -25.03 -12.48
CA LEU A 209 -22.61 -24.13 -13.01
C LEU A 209 -22.05 -24.74 -14.31
N VAL A 210 -22.30 -24.07 -15.43
CA VAL A 210 -21.90 -24.54 -16.77
C VAL A 210 -20.54 -23.98 -17.15
N ALA A 211 -20.32 -22.70 -16.85
CA ALA A 211 -19.04 -22.02 -17.06
C ALA A 211 -18.99 -20.77 -16.19
N TYR A 212 -17.79 -20.26 -15.94
CA TYR A 212 -17.56 -18.95 -15.36
C TYR A 212 -16.32 -18.34 -16.01
N GLN A 213 -16.18 -17.01 -15.91
CA GLN A 213 -14.95 -16.32 -16.32
C GLN A 213 -13.99 -16.27 -15.13
N ASP A 214 -12.69 -16.32 -15.40
CA ASP A 214 -11.65 -16.23 -14.37
C ASP A 214 -11.90 -15.04 -13.42
N PRO A 215 -11.94 -15.29 -12.10
CA PRO A 215 -12.31 -14.27 -11.14
C PRO A 215 -11.22 -13.20 -11.03
N VAL A 216 -11.64 -11.94 -11.08
CA VAL A 216 -10.74 -10.81 -10.86
C VAL A 216 -10.80 -10.40 -9.39
N LEU A 217 -9.65 -10.45 -8.72
CA LEU A 217 -9.52 -10.06 -7.32
C LEU A 217 -9.77 -8.55 -7.16
N LYS A 218 -10.75 -8.20 -6.35
CA LYS A 218 -11.07 -6.81 -5.98
C LYS A 218 -10.29 -6.38 -4.75
N ARG A 219 -10.21 -7.24 -3.74
CA ARG A 219 -9.57 -6.93 -2.46
C ARG A 219 -8.98 -8.19 -1.85
N LEU A 220 -7.83 -8.01 -1.18
CA LEU A 220 -7.10 -9.04 -0.48
C LEU A 220 -6.59 -8.47 0.83
N TRP A 221 -7.00 -9.06 1.95
CA TRP A 221 -6.57 -8.62 3.27
C TRP A 221 -6.35 -9.82 4.18
N VAL A 222 -5.53 -9.60 5.20
CA VAL A 222 -5.14 -10.65 6.13
C VAL A 222 -5.46 -10.18 7.54
N ASP A 223 -6.17 -11.01 8.28
CA ASP A 223 -6.48 -10.78 9.68
C ASP A 223 -5.29 -11.28 10.52
N LEU A 224 -4.70 -10.37 11.28
CA LEU A 224 -3.50 -10.58 12.08
C LEU A 224 -3.83 -10.50 13.57
N ALA A 225 -3.16 -11.32 14.36
CA ALA A 225 -3.13 -11.17 15.80
C ALA A 225 -1.69 -11.24 16.31
N LEU A 226 -1.39 -10.43 17.31
CA LEU A 226 -0.15 -10.48 18.07
C LEU A 226 -0.49 -10.98 19.47
N SER A 227 0.30 -11.94 19.97
CA SER A 227 0.19 -12.42 21.34
C SER A 227 1.55 -12.50 22.03
N ARG A 228 1.55 -12.57 23.37
CA ARG A 228 2.72 -12.90 24.19
C ARG A 228 2.32 -13.93 25.21
N ALA A 229 3.01 -15.07 25.25
CA ALA A 229 2.65 -16.18 26.13
C ALA A 229 1.16 -16.56 26.01
N SER A 230 0.66 -16.60 24.77
CA SER A 230 -0.75 -16.86 24.43
C SER A 230 -1.77 -15.80 24.87
N VAL A 231 -1.34 -14.67 25.42
CA VAL A 231 -2.23 -13.53 25.74
C VAL A 231 -2.29 -12.60 24.52
N PRO A 232 -3.46 -12.35 23.92
CA PRO A 232 -3.60 -11.39 22.82
C PRO A 232 -3.23 -9.99 23.28
N ILE A 233 -2.36 -9.31 22.52
CA ILE A 233 -1.91 -7.95 22.82
C ILE A 233 -2.32 -6.92 21.76
N ALA A 234 -2.59 -7.35 20.53
CA ALA A 234 -3.12 -6.51 19.46
C ALA A 234 -3.71 -7.37 18.34
N GLU A 235 -4.71 -6.84 17.65
CA GLU A 235 -5.35 -7.49 16.51
C GLU A 235 -5.69 -6.44 15.46
N GLY A 236 -5.72 -6.84 14.20
CA GLY A 236 -6.09 -5.95 13.11
C GLY A 236 -5.93 -6.60 11.75
N THR A 237 -6.15 -5.81 10.70
CA THR A 237 -6.08 -6.28 9.32
C THR A 237 -4.91 -5.63 8.59
N ALA A 238 -4.23 -6.39 7.74
CA ALA A 238 -3.21 -5.87 6.82
C ALA A 238 -3.60 -6.08 5.37
N GLU A 239 -3.44 -5.03 4.58
CA GLU A 239 -3.54 -5.02 3.12
C GLU A 239 -2.20 -4.57 2.51
N VAL A 240 -2.11 -4.64 1.18
CA VAL A 240 -0.93 -4.15 0.43
C VAL A 240 -0.67 -2.68 0.74
N ASN A 241 -1.73 -1.86 0.81
CA ASN A 241 -1.62 -0.41 0.99
C ASN A 241 -2.10 0.11 2.36
N ALA A 242 -2.70 -0.75 3.18
CA ALA A 242 -3.18 -0.43 4.52
C ALA A 242 -2.56 -1.39 5.54
N PRO A 243 -1.38 -1.07 6.10
CA PRO A 243 -0.71 -1.95 7.03
C PRO A 243 -1.42 -1.99 8.38
N PHE A 244 -1.34 -3.13 9.04
CA PHE A 244 -1.58 -3.20 10.48
C PHE A 244 -0.41 -2.54 11.22
N VAL A 245 -0.67 -1.75 12.25
CA VAL A 245 0.37 -0.98 12.96
C VAL A 245 0.38 -1.35 14.44
N TRP A 246 1.56 -1.73 14.94
CA TRP A 246 1.76 -2.03 16.35
C TRP A 246 3.16 -1.67 16.80
N ASN A 247 3.30 -0.94 17.91
CA ASN A 247 4.58 -0.57 18.53
C ASN A 247 5.61 0.07 17.56
N GLY A 248 5.13 0.92 16.64
CA GLY A 248 5.98 1.56 15.62
C GLY A 248 6.42 0.63 14.47
N LEU A 249 5.95 -0.61 14.44
CA LEU A 249 6.08 -1.55 13.34
C LEU A 249 4.84 -1.49 12.45
N TYR A 250 5.06 -1.63 11.15
CA TYR A 250 4.04 -1.69 10.11
C TYR A 250 4.09 -3.06 9.46
N PHE A 251 2.97 -3.78 9.48
CA PHE A 251 2.82 -5.12 8.92
C PHE A 251 2.05 -5.00 7.61
N TYR A 252 2.75 -5.15 6.50
CA TYR A 252 2.17 -5.13 5.16
C TYR A 252 1.96 -6.55 4.66
N ASN A 253 0.80 -6.80 4.05
CA ASN A 253 0.61 -8.00 3.26
C ASN A 253 1.30 -7.82 1.91
N THR A 254 2.35 -8.59 1.63
CA THR A 254 3.11 -8.50 0.38
C THR A 254 2.84 -9.66 -0.56
N GLN A 255 2.32 -10.78 -0.05
CA GLN A 255 2.04 -11.97 -0.83
C GLN A 255 0.94 -12.79 -0.18
N VAL A 256 0.10 -13.43 -0.99
CA VAL A 256 -0.74 -14.55 -0.56
C VAL A 256 -0.55 -15.68 -1.56
N GLY A 257 -0.41 -16.90 -1.07
CA GLY A 257 -0.22 -18.08 -1.89
C GLY A 257 -0.77 -19.34 -1.22
N ALA A 258 -0.54 -20.47 -1.88
CA ALA A 258 -0.70 -21.80 -1.30
C ALA A 258 0.58 -22.59 -1.59
N ASP A 259 0.98 -23.47 -0.68
CA ASP A 259 2.11 -24.37 -0.90
C ASP A 259 1.73 -25.56 -1.80
N GLY A 260 2.68 -26.49 -2.01
CA GLY A 260 2.45 -27.70 -2.82
C GLY A 260 1.38 -28.65 -2.25
N MET A 261 0.99 -28.49 -0.99
CA MET A 261 -0.07 -29.25 -0.32
C MET A 261 -1.41 -28.49 -0.31
N GLY A 262 -1.45 -27.29 -0.89
CA GLY A 262 -2.64 -26.43 -0.93
C GLY A 262 -2.88 -25.64 0.35
N MET A 263 -1.94 -25.62 1.31
CA MET A 263 -2.09 -24.84 2.54
C MET A 263 -1.89 -23.35 2.26
N PRO A 264 -2.87 -22.49 2.59
CA PRO A 264 -2.77 -21.07 2.30
C PRO A 264 -1.79 -20.38 3.27
N PHE A 265 -1.00 -19.45 2.73
CA PHE A 265 -0.07 -18.63 3.52
C PHE A 265 -0.10 -17.17 3.08
N ALA A 266 0.31 -16.29 3.99
CA ALA A 266 0.52 -14.88 3.75
C ALA A 266 1.99 -14.50 4.00
N GLY A 267 2.57 -13.75 3.07
CA GLY A 267 3.85 -13.08 3.23
C GLY A 267 3.64 -11.71 3.87
N ILE A 268 4.24 -11.53 5.04
CA ILE A 268 4.15 -10.30 5.82
C ILE A 268 5.51 -9.60 5.82
N GLN A 269 5.52 -8.35 5.38
CA GLN A 269 6.67 -7.46 5.53
C GLN A 269 6.47 -6.59 6.77
N VAL A 270 7.38 -6.73 7.73
CA VAL A 270 7.41 -5.94 8.97
C VAL A 270 8.43 -4.81 8.80
N VAL A 271 7.97 -3.57 8.86
CA VAL A 271 8.81 -2.39 8.65
C VAL A 271 8.83 -1.53 9.90
N ARG A 272 10.03 -1.15 10.34
CA ARG A 272 10.23 -0.02 11.26
C ARG A 272 10.85 1.11 10.47
N ASP A 273 10.14 2.23 10.33
CA ASP A 273 10.67 3.42 9.66
C ASP A 273 10.46 4.67 10.54
N PRO A 274 11.43 4.99 11.41
CA PRO A 274 11.34 6.19 12.25
C PRO A 274 11.55 7.48 11.44
N GLY A 275 12.04 7.40 10.20
CA GLY A 275 12.25 8.54 9.31
C GLY A 275 10.98 9.01 8.60
N ARG A 276 10.06 8.07 8.34
CA ARG A 276 8.77 8.32 7.68
C ARG A 276 8.04 9.58 8.16
N PRO A 277 7.75 9.80 9.46
CA PRO A 277 7.02 10.98 9.92
C PRO A 277 7.72 12.29 9.58
N PHE A 278 9.06 12.33 9.71
CA PHE A 278 9.85 13.52 9.40
C PHE A 278 9.83 13.84 7.91
N VAL A 279 9.94 12.82 7.04
CA VAL A 279 9.87 13.05 5.58
C VAL A 279 8.54 13.68 5.18
N PHE A 280 7.42 13.13 5.67
CA PHE A 280 6.09 13.69 5.37
C PHE A 280 5.89 15.09 5.98
N ALA A 281 6.34 15.32 7.21
CA ALA A 281 6.30 16.65 7.83
C ALA A 281 7.13 17.67 7.03
N GLY A 282 8.32 17.27 6.58
CA GLY A 282 9.18 18.11 5.74
C GLY A 282 8.54 18.45 4.40
N PHE A 283 7.87 17.49 3.74
CA PHE A 283 7.08 17.75 2.53
C PHE A 283 5.93 18.74 2.77
N ALA A 284 5.19 18.60 3.87
CA ALA A 284 4.13 19.55 4.22
C ALA A 284 4.70 20.96 4.45
N VAL A 285 5.79 21.08 5.21
CA VAL A 285 6.47 22.37 5.46
C VAL A 285 6.97 23.00 4.15
N MET A 286 7.61 22.22 3.27
CA MET A 286 8.02 22.72 1.95
C MET A 286 6.84 23.18 1.11
N GLY A 287 5.74 22.42 1.10
CA GLY A 287 4.52 22.80 0.38
C GLY A 287 3.98 24.15 0.83
N VAL A 288 3.91 24.38 2.14
CA VAL A 288 3.52 25.68 2.71
C VAL A 288 4.48 26.79 2.28
N GLY A 289 5.79 26.56 2.37
CA GLY A 289 6.79 27.54 1.95
C GLY A 289 6.70 27.89 0.45
N ALA A 290 6.44 26.89 -0.41
CA ALA A 290 6.26 27.08 -1.85
C ALA A 290 5.00 27.92 -2.16
N VAL A 291 3.87 27.61 -1.53
CA VAL A 291 2.61 28.36 -1.69
C VAL A 291 2.81 29.82 -1.28
N LEU A 292 3.40 30.07 -0.10
CA LEU A 292 3.66 31.42 0.39
C LEU A 292 4.62 32.20 -0.53
N ALA A 293 5.64 31.54 -1.07
CA ALA A 293 6.57 32.15 -2.02
C ALA A 293 5.85 32.52 -3.34
N GLY A 294 4.98 31.63 -3.83
CA GLY A 294 4.16 31.86 -5.02
C GLY A 294 3.19 33.02 -4.85
N VAL A 295 2.41 33.03 -3.76
CA VAL A 295 1.46 34.13 -3.44
C VAL A 295 2.18 35.47 -3.35
N ARG A 296 3.34 35.52 -2.67
CA ARG A 296 4.14 36.75 -2.57
C ARG A 296 4.62 37.24 -3.93
N ARG A 297 5.00 36.34 -4.84
CA ARG A 297 5.46 36.70 -6.19
C ARG A 297 4.32 37.21 -7.06
N LEU A 298 3.17 36.54 -7.03
CA LEU A 298 1.97 36.96 -7.76
C LEU A 298 1.44 38.32 -7.26
N GLY A 299 1.42 38.53 -5.94
CA GLY A 299 1.02 39.82 -5.35
C GLY A 299 1.94 40.99 -5.76
N LYS A 300 3.26 40.75 -5.90
CA LYS A 300 4.18 41.75 -6.45
C LYS A 300 3.92 42.06 -7.92
N MET A 301 3.63 41.04 -8.73
CA MET A 301 3.31 41.23 -10.16
C MET A 301 2.00 42.02 -10.35
N SER A 302 0.99 41.77 -9.52
CA SER A 302 -0.28 42.51 -9.56
C SER A 302 -0.12 44.00 -9.21
N LYS A 303 0.78 44.33 -8.26
CA LYS A 303 1.04 45.71 -7.85
C LYS A 303 1.88 46.50 -8.87
N ASN A 304 2.63 45.81 -9.74
CA ASN A 304 3.48 46.41 -10.75
C ASN A 304 2.82 46.52 -12.14
N LYS A 305 1.51 46.22 -12.27
CA LYS A 305 0.80 46.54 -13.53
C LYS A 305 0.70 48.06 -13.66
N PRO A 306 1.20 48.67 -14.75
CA PRO A 306 1.01 50.09 -14.97
C PRO A 306 -0.49 50.36 -15.11
N VAL A 307 -0.97 51.41 -14.43
CA VAL A 307 -2.31 51.95 -14.67
C VAL A 307 -2.30 52.41 -16.13
N ALA A 308 -3.11 51.77 -16.97
CA ALA A 308 -3.35 52.26 -18.31
C ALA A 308 -4.04 53.62 -18.17
N GLY A 309 -3.29 54.69 -18.44
CA GLY A 309 -3.80 56.05 -18.61
C GLY A 309 -4.34 56.22 -20.02
#